data_AF-A0A7C4NT15-F1
#
_entry.id   AF-A0A7C4NT15-F1
#
_cell.length_a   1.000
_cell.length_b   1.000
_cell.length_c   1.000
_cell.angle_alpha   90.00
_cell.angle_beta   90.00
_cell.angle_gamma   90.00
#
_symmetry.space_group_name_H-M   'P 1'
#
loop_
_entity.id
_entity.type
_entity.pdbx_description
1 polymer ?
#
loop_
_entity_poly.entity_id
_entity_poly.type
_entity_poly.pdbx_seq_one_letter_code
_entity_poly.pdbx_strand_id
1 'polypeptide(L)'
;MKLGVLALGSVNEKHGTILPPDTDLRLATHVAREISKRVGAMFIGSVASSCEYPEIETGEHQSVETVLNDLKKVLRKAKEINVDTVIIVNGHGGNNLLKPELQKLERELDLTIIFCDSLLKLEGPHAWSGEVSAGLW
;
A
#
# COMPACT_ATOMS: atom_id res chain seq x y z
N MET A 1 14.30 3.38 -17.73
CA MET A 1 13.73 3.02 -16.43
C MET A 1 12.91 4.19 -15.92
N LYS A 2 11.58 4.10 -16.00
CA LYS A 2 10.68 5.02 -15.30
C LYS A 2 10.17 4.35 -14.02
N LEU A 3 10.31 5.06 -12.91
CA LEU A 3 9.91 4.60 -11.59
C LEU A 3 8.54 5.17 -11.21
N GLY A 4 7.60 4.30 -10.86
CA GLY A 4 6.30 4.64 -10.29
C GLY A 4 6.27 4.38 -8.77
N VAL A 5 5.44 5.15 -8.06
CA VAL A 5 5.18 4.95 -6.63
C VAL A 5 3.67 4.87 -6.41
N LEU A 6 3.21 3.79 -5.79
CA LEU A 6 1.82 3.47 -5.51
C LEU A 6 1.63 3.35 -4.00
N ALA A 7 0.58 3.98 -3.47
CA ALA A 7 0.17 3.76 -2.08
C ALA A 7 -0.81 2.59 -1.97
N LEU A 8 -0.69 1.79 -0.92
CA LEU A 8 -1.60 0.69 -0.60
C LEU A 8 -1.87 0.72 0.91
N GLY A 9 -3.13 0.76 1.32
CA GLY A 9 -3.52 0.79 2.73
C GLY A 9 -5.01 0.54 2.92
N SER A 10 -5.42 0.37 4.17
CA SER A 10 -6.82 0.15 4.56
C SER A 10 -7.61 1.46 4.67
N VAL A 11 -8.92 1.41 4.42
CA VAL A 11 -9.85 2.55 4.57
C VAL A 11 -10.94 2.33 5.62
N ASN A 12 -11.16 1.08 6.05
CA ASN A 12 -12.22 0.69 6.97
C ASN A 12 -11.66 -0.11 8.16
N GLU A 13 -10.56 0.36 8.74
CA GLU A 13 -9.88 -0.31 9.85
C GLU A 13 -9.93 0.48 11.16
N LYS A 14 -10.15 -0.21 12.27
CA LYS A 14 -10.29 0.37 13.60
C LYS A 14 -8.92 0.63 14.21
N HIS A 15 -8.47 1.87 14.13
CA HIS A 15 -7.22 2.33 14.73
C HIS A 15 -7.42 2.84 16.18
N GLY A 16 -8.15 2.07 16.99
CA GLY A 16 -8.59 2.51 18.32
C GLY A 16 -9.63 3.64 18.25
N THR A 17 -9.68 4.50 19.27
CA THR A 17 -10.71 5.55 19.40
C THR A 17 -10.30 6.92 18.84
N ILE A 18 -9.05 7.09 18.43
CA ILE A 18 -8.44 8.40 18.18
C ILE A 18 -8.13 8.62 16.70
N LEU A 19 -7.76 7.55 15.99
CA LEU A 19 -7.31 7.65 14.60
C LEU A 19 -8.46 7.36 13.62
N PRO A 20 -8.52 8.08 12.47
CA PRO A 20 -9.48 7.79 11.41
C PRO A 20 -9.37 6.37 10.84
N PRO A 21 -10.47 5.78 10.33
CA PRO A 21 -10.42 4.42 9.78
C PRO A 21 -9.54 4.22 8.54
N ASP A 22 -9.16 5.32 7.87
CA ASP A 22 -8.34 5.36 6.67
C ASP A 22 -6.88 5.77 6.93
N THR A 23 -6.44 5.68 8.19
CA THR A 23 -5.09 6.08 8.61
C THR A 23 -4.00 5.41 7.76
N ASP A 24 -4.06 4.10 7.57
CA ASP A 24 -3.13 3.34 6.73
C ASP A 24 -2.99 3.91 5.32
N LEU A 25 -4.11 4.16 4.64
CA LEU A 25 -4.07 4.69 3.28
C LEU A 25 -3.54 6.13 3.25
N ARG A 26 -3.91 6.96 4.23
CA ARG A 26 -3.45 8.35 4.33
C ARG A 26 -1.93 8.40 4.53
N LEU A 27 -1.39 7.60 5.43
CA LEU A 27 0.04 7.51 5.72
C LEU A 27 0.81 6.96 4.53
N ALA A 28 0.37 5.84 3.96
CA ALA A 28 0.98 5.27 2.75
C ALA A 28 0.98 6.27 1.59
N THR A 29 -0.12 7.02 1.41
CA THR A 29 -0.24 8.06 0.37
C THR A 29 0.71 9.22 0.62
N HIS A 30 0.81 9.70 1.85
CA HIS A 30 1.74 10.76 2.21
C HIS A 30 3.18 10.36 1.90
N VAL A 31 3.61 9.19 2.38
CA VAL A 31 4.95 8.66 2.16
C VAL A 31 5.22 8.43 0.67
N ALA A 32 4.29 7.84 -0.07
CA ALA A 32 4.42 7.63 -1.52
C ALA A 32 4.63 8.95 -2.28
N ARG A 33 3.91 10.02 -1.90
CA ARG A 33 4.07 11.34 -2.51
C ARG A 33 5.39 11.99 -2.13
N GLU A 34 5.86 11.83 -0.91
CA GLU A 34 7.18 12.32 -0.50
C GLU A 34 8.32 11.58 -1.20
N ILE A 35 8.23 10.26 -1.38
CA ILE A 35 9.17 9.49 -2.20
C ILE A 35 9.16 10.04 -3.63
N SER A 36 7.99 10.18 -4.25
CA SER A 36 7.83 10.74 -5.60
C SER A 36 8.54 12.08 -5.76
N LYS A 37 8.35 13.02 -4.82
CA LYS A 37 9.02 14.33 -4.84
C LYS A 37 10.54 14.23 -4.69
N ARG A 38 11.03 13.41 -3.76
CA ARG A 38 12.45 13.36 -3.38
C ARG A 38 13.32 12.62 -4.39
N VAL A 39 12.78 11.59 -5.04
CA VAL A 39 13.53 10.76 -6.00
C VAL A 39 13.15 11.01 -7.46
N GLY A 40 12.22 11.95 -7.73
CA GLY A 40 11.73 12.24 -9.08
C GLY A 40 10.93 11.10 -9.70
N ALA A 41 10.36 10.21 -8.88
CA ALA A 41 9.50 9.13 -9.33
C ALA A 41 8.07 9.64 -9.56
N MET A 42 7.30 8.96 -10.40
CA MET A 42 5.91 9.32 -10.67
C MET A 42 4.99 8.72 -9.61
N PHE A 43 4.19 9.54 -8.93
CA PHE A 43 3.09 9.03 -8.11
C PHE A 43 1.96 8.52 -9.04
N ILE A 44 1.70 7.21 -9.01
CA ILE A 44 0.77 6.56 -9.96
C ILE A 44 -0.62 6.28 -9.37
N GLY A 45 -0.83 6.55 -8.07
CA GLY A 45 -2.14 6.48 -7.42
C GLY A 45 -2.10 5.81 -6.05
N SER A 46 -3.28 5.40 -5.60
CA SER A 46 -3.51 4.73 -4.33
C SER A 46 -4.53 3.60 -4.52
N VAL A 47 -4.34 2.47 -3.81
CA VAL A 47 -5.29 1.35 -3.73
C VAL A 47 -5.81 1.26 -2.30
N ALA A 48 -7.12 1.38 -2.15
CA ALA A 48 -7.82 1.41 -0.86
C ALA A 48 -8.26 0.03 -0.38
N SER A 49 -8.26 -0.97 -1.26
CA SER A 49 -8.61 -2.34 -0.90
C SER A 49 -7.47 -2.97 -0.11
N SER A 50 -7.79 -3.60 1.02
CA SER A 50 -6.83 -4.21 1.94
C SER A 50 -7.23 -5.65 2.30
N CYS A 51 -6.27 -6.47 2.70
CA CYS A 51 -6.50 -7.83 3.20
C CYS A 51 -6.16 -7.91 4.67
N GLU A 52 -6.80 -8.80 5.41
CA GLU A 52 -6.45 -9.08 6.81
C GLU A 52 -6.34 -10.60 7.06
N TYR A 53 -5.56 -10.98 8.07
CA TYR A 53 -5.46 -12.36 8.52
C TYR A 53 -6.80 -12.83 9.09
N PRO A 54 -7.24 -14.08 8.81
CA PRO A 54 -8.56 -14.57 9.26
C PRO A 54 -8.81 -14.51 10.78
N GLU A 55 -7.73 -14.49 11.58
CA GLU A 55 -7.79 -14.45 13.04
C GLU A 55 -7.86 -13.01 13.61
N ILE A 56 -7.75 -11.99 12.75
CA ILE A 56 -7.70 -10.58 13.14
C ILE A 56 -8.98 -9.88 12.67
N GLU A 57 -9.72 -9.28 13.61
CA GLU A 57 -10.98 -8.57 13.35
C GLU A 57 -10.84 -7.06 13.63
N THR A 58 -10.10 -6.38 12.77
CA THR A 58 -9.76 -4.95 12.88
C THR A 58 -10.69 -4.08 12.03
N GLY A 59 -11.52 -4.63 11.15
CA GLY A 59 -12.33 -3.81 10.23
C GLY A 59 -12.90 -4.59 9.05
N GLU A 60 -13.29 -3.87 8.01
CA GLU A 60 -13.76 -4.47 6.76
C GLU A 60 -12.60 -4.62 5.77
N HIS A 61 -12.23 -5.87 5.49
CA HIS A 61 -11.12 -6.22 4.59
C HIS A 61 -11.62 -7.10 3.44
N GLN A 62 -11.00 -6.95 2.29
CA GLN A 62 -11.32 -7.70 1.08
C GLN A 62 -10.46 -8.96 0.97
N SER A 63 -10.85 -9.86 0.06
CA SER A 63 -10.04 -11.03 -0.26
C SER A 63 -8.73 -10.65 -0.95
N VAL A 64 -7.71 -11.49 -0.81
CA VAL A 64 -6.43 -11.38 -1.54
C VAL A 64 -6.64 -11.19 -3.04
N GLU A 65 -7.57 -11.97 -3.63
CA GLU A 65 -7.92 -11.86 -5.05
C GLU A 65 -8.48 -10.47 -5.42
N THR A 66 -9.34 -9.90 -4.58
CA THR A 66 -9.91 -8.56 -4.80
C THR A 66 -8.80 -7.51 -4.83
N VAL A 67 -7.91 -7.53 -3.83
CA VAL A 67 -6.81 -6.55 -3.75
C VAL A 67 -5.82 -6.71 -4.90
N LEU A 68 -5.51 -7.95 -5.31
CA LEU A 68 -4.67 -8.20 -6.49
C LEU A 68 -5.31 -7.67 -7.77
N ASN A 69 -6.62 -7.83 -7.94
CA ASN A 69 -7.34 -7.30 -9.10
C ASN A 69 -7.31 -5.77 -9.14
N ASP A 70 -7.42 -5.10 -7.99
CA ASP A 70 -7.35 -3.65 -7.91
C ASP A 70 -5.94 -3.11 -8.12
N LEU A 71 -4.91 -3.74 -7.54
CA LEU A 71 -3.51 -3.47 -7.86
C LEU A 71 -3.24 -3.59 -9.36
N LYS A 72 -3.69 -4.69 -9.97
CA LYS A 72 -3.52 -4.97 -11.39
C LYS A 72 -4.11 -3.90 -12.29
N LYS A 73 -5.28 -3.34 -11.95
CA LYS A 73 -5.88 -2.21 -12.71
C LYS A 73 -4.97 -0.98 -12.71
N VAL A 74 -4.37 -0.64 -11.58
CA VAL A 74 -3.47 0.53 -11.47
C VAL A 74 -2.13 0.26 -12.16
N LEU A 75 -1.54 -0.91 -11.95
CA LEU A 75 -0.25 -1.28 -12.54
C LEU A 75 -0.31 -1.39 -14.07
N ARG A 76 -1.44 -1.84 -14.65
CA ARG A 76 -1.65 -1.82 -16.10
C ARG A 76 -1.62 -0.40 -16.67
N LYS A 77 -2.31 0.54 -16.02
CA LYS A 77 -2.24 1.97 -16.41
C LYS A 77 -0.83 2.54 -16.29
N ALA A 78 -0.07 2.11 -15.28
CA ALA A 78 1.33 2.50 -15.14
C ALA A 78 2.20 1.98 -16.31
N LYS A 79 1.97 0.75 -16.77
CA LYS A 79 2.64 0.21 -17.96
C LYS A 79 2.30 0.98 -19.24
N GLU A 80 1.05 1.41 -19.41
CA GLU A 80 0.62 2.22 -20.57
C GLU A 80 1.40 3.55 -20.69
N ILE A 81 1.86 4.10 -19.57
CA ILE A 81 2.70 5.32 -19.52
C ILE A 81 4.21 5.02 -19.43
N ASN A 82 4.60 3.78 -19.74
CA ASN A 82 5.97 3.26 -19.78
C ASN A 82 6.69 3.25 -18.42
N VAL A 83 5.99 2.98 -17.32
CA VAL A 83 6.63 2.66 -16.03
C VAL A 83 7.16 1.24 -16.07
N ASP A 84 8.44 1.06 -15.72
CA ASP A 84 9.13 -0.24 -15.75
C ASP A 84 9.23 -0.86 -14.35
N THR A 85 9.21 -0.01 -13.32
CA THR A 85 9.36 -0.39 -11.91
C THR A 85 8.35 0.37 -11.07
N VAL A 86 7.65 -0.32 -10.17
CA VAL A 86 6.73 0.30 -9.21
C VAL A 86 7.14 -0.04 -7.79
N ILE A 87 7.28 0.99 -6.95
CA ILE A 87 7.34 0.83 -5.49
C ILE A 87 5.92 0.89 -4.95
N ILE A 88 5.48 -0.18 -4.28
CA ILE A 88 4.23 -0.20 -3.52
C ILE A 88 4.59 0.14 -2.08
N VAL A 89 4.14 1.31 -1.61
CA VAL A 89 4.24 1.74 -0.21
C VAL A 89 3.05 1.14 0.53
N ASN A 90 3.33 0.16 1.38
CA ASN A 90 2.30 -0.53 2.15
C ASN A 90 2.15 0.12 3.54
N GLY A 91 0.93 0.56 3.85
CA GLY A 91 0.54 1.10 5.15
C GLY A 91 -0.26 0.13 6.03
N HIS A 92 -0.60 -1.07 5.54
CA HIS A 92 -1.45 -2.00 6.30
C HIS A 92 -0.78 -3.37 6.49
N GLY A 93 -0.79 -3.88 7.72
CA GLY A 93 -0.11 -5.13 8.09
C GLY A 93 -0.60 -6.37 7.34
N GLY A 94 -1.93 -6.53 7.19
CA GLY A 94 -2.54 -7.71 6.56
C GLY A 94 -2.24 -7.84 5.05
N ASN A 95 -1.83 -6.75 4.39
CA ASN A 95 -1.41 -6.78 2.98
C ASN A 95 -0.13 -7.60 2.75
N ASN A 96 0.58 -8.02 3.80
CA ASN A 96 1.69 -8.98 3.69
C ASN A 96 1.25 -10.31 3.06
N LEU A 97 -0.03 -10.67 3.14
CA LEU A 97 -0.62 -11.83 2.47
C LEU A 97 -0.50 -11.77 0.94
N LEU A 98 -0.29 -10.59 0.35
CA LEU A 98 -0.15 -10.41 -1.10
C LEU A 98 1.23 -10.85 -1.62
N LYS A 99 2.27 -10.83 -0.77
CA LYS A 99 3.67 -11.06 -1.18
C LYS A 99 3.90 -12.31 -2.04
N PRO A 100 3.33 -13.49 -1.71
CA PRO A 100 3.52 -14.69 -2.53
C PRO A 100 2.96 -14.57 -3.95
N GLU A 101 1.97 -13.69 -4.15
CA GLU A 101 1.27 -13.50 -5.42
C GLU A 101 1.87 -12.37 -6.27
N LEU A 102 2.61 -11.44 -5.66
CA LEU A 102 3.22 -10.31 -6.38
C LEU A 102 4.17 -10.76 -7.50
N GLN A 103 4.93 -11.84 -7.31
CA GLN A 103 5.84 -12.33 -8.35
C GLN A 103 5.08 -12.81 -9.61
N LYS A 104 3.86 -13.36 -9.44
CA LYS A 104 3.02 -13.74 -10.58
C LYS A 104 2.55 -12.48 -11.32
N LEU A 105 2.18 -11.44 -10.58
CA LEU A 105 1.76 -10.15 -11.12
C LEU A 105 2.89 -9.43 -11.88
N GLU A 106 4.13 -9.47 -11.36
CA GLU A 106 5.32 -8.96 -12.04
C GLU A 106 5.51 -9.60 -13.42
N ARG A 107 5.43 -10.94 -13.48
CA ARG A 107 5.57 -11.71 -14.72
C ARG A 107 4.44 -11.44 -15.70
N GLU A 108 3.21 -11.34 -15.21
CA GLU A 108 2.05 -11.07 -16.07
C GLU A 108 2.12 -9.69 -16.71
N LEU A 109 2.59 -8.69 -15.98
CA LEU A 109 2.60 -7.30 -16.43
C LEU A 109 3.93 -6.86 -17.03
N ASP A 110 4.93 -7.74 -17.07
CA ASP A 110 6.31 -7.40 -17.45
C ASP A 110 6.81 -6.16 -16.67
N LEU A 111 6.58 -6.16 -15.35
CA LEU A 111 6.81 -5.01 -14.46
C LEU A 111 7.59 -5.46 -13.23
N THR A 112 8.59 -4.70 -12.81
CA THR A 112 9.25 -4.92 -11.52
C THR A 112 8.44 -4.27 -10.38
N ILE A 113 8.13 -5.03 -9.34
CA ILE A 113 7.37 -4.57 -8.16
C ILE A 113 8.26 -4.65 -6.93
N ILE A 114 8.47 -3.49 -6.28
CA ILE A 114 9.16 -3.39 -4.98
C ILE A 114 8.10 -3.17 -3.92
N PHE A 115 7.87 -4.17 -3.06
CA PHE A 115 6.93 -4.06 -1.95
C PHE A 115 7.63 -3.49 -0.70
N CYS A 116 7.24 -2.30 -0.27
CA CYS A 116 7.90 -1.55 0.80
C CYS A 116 7.03 -1.50 2.06
N ASP A 117 7.42 -2.28 3.08
CA ASP A 117 6.80 -2.32 4.41
C ASP A 117 7.58 -1.50 5.46
N SER A 118 8.45 -0.60 5.01
CA SER A 118 9.28 0.17 5.94
C SER A 118 8.44 1.10 6.83
N LEU A 119 7.28 1.53 6.34
CA LEU A 119 6.32 2.34 7.10
C LEU A 119 5.84 1.59 8.36
N LEU A 120 5.36 0.35 8.20
CA LEU A 120 4.93 -0.52 9.30
C LEU A 120 6.02 -0.76 10.35
N LYS A 121 7.29 -0.86 9.92
CA LYS A 121 8.43 -1.04 10.84
C LYS A 121 8.73 0.21 11.68
N LEU A 122 8.38 1.40 11.18
CA LEU A 122 8.56 2.68 11.86
C LEU A 122 7.36 3.00 12.77
N GLU A 123 6.17 2.54 12.40
CA GLU A 123 4.92 2.75 13.10
C GLU A 123 4.82 1.97 14.43
N GLY A 124 5.43 0.77 14.48
CA GLY A 124 5.27 -0.17 15.59
C GLY A 124 4.08 -1.10 15.36
N PRO A 125 3.63 -1.87 16.36
CA PRO A 125 2.41 -2.66 16.23
C PRO A 125 1.18 -1.77 15.94
N HIS A 126 0.08 -2.35 15.49
CA HIS A 126 -1.14 -1.63 15.13
C HIS A 126 -1.60 -0.63 16.22
N ALA A 127 -1.99 0.59 15.82
CA ALA A 127 -2.41 1.72 16.66
C ALA A 127 -1.37 2.18 17.69
N TRP A 128 -0.09 2.02 17.36
CA TRP A 128 1.03 2.39 18.24
C TRP A 128 1.47 3.84 18.09
N SER A 129 2.39 4.26 18.95
CA SER A 129 2.90 5.64 19.02
C SER A 129 3.38 6.20 17.68
N GLY A 130 3.87 5.37 16.75
CA GLY A 130 4.29 5.79 15.42
C GLY A 130 3.12 6.12 14.49
N GLU A 131 2.08 5.27 14.41
CA GLU A 131 0.85 5.54 13.65
C GLU A 131 0.14 6.80 14.19
N VAL A 132 0.01 6.92 15.52
CA VAL A 132 -0.63 8.08 16.14
C VAL A 132 0.15 9.36 15.87
N SER A 133 1.49 9.31 15.99
CA SER A 133 2.31 10.49 15.73
C SER A 133 2.25 10.90 14.26
N ALA A 134 2.16 9.95 13.33
CA ALA A 134 2.10 10.24 11.89
C ALA A 134 0.69 10.68 11.45
N GLY A 135 -0.37 10.12 12.04
CA GLY A 135 -1.77 10.41 11.68
C GLY A 135 -2.28 11.80 12.11
N LEU A 136 -1.52 12.51 12.96
CA LEU A 136 -1.82 13.88 13.39
C LEU A 136 -1.29 14.98 12.45
N TRP A 137 -0.57 14.63 11.37
CA TRP A 137 0.03 15.58 10.40
C TRP A 137 -0.66 15.58 9.04
#